data_AF-A0A731UXC6-F1
#
_entry.id   AF-A0A731UXC6-F1
#
_cell.length_a   1.000
_cell.length_b   1.000
_cell.length_c   1.000
_cell.angle_alpha   90.00
_cell.angle_beta   90.00
_cell.angle_gamma   90.00
#
_symmetry.space_group_name_H-M   'P 1'
#
loop_
_entity.id
_entity.type
_entity.pdbx_description
1 polymer ?
#
loop_
_entity_poly.entity_id
_entity_poly.type
_entity_poly.pdbx_seq_one_letter_code
_entity_poly.pdbx_strand_id
1 'polypeptide(L)'
;MVLPDIKKGKDMINILPFEIISRNTKTLLITYISSVDITHEGMKKVLESLRSKQGIISEYLLDKLLDESLIDKDKGKEFLITTGVINKTKTSPLWVNSVIISDVPHLFSNAREQWKSDGVFVSHIIDIKDNNINVSDSTLIWLHLENYHSDIVKRIYSKFESNPGVAFIQSYYLKESFRIDGVYSPDLGTPCHFCH
;
A
#
# COMPACT_ATOMS: atom_id res chain seq x y z
N MET A 1 26.57 12.04 -33.04
CA MET A 1 25.18 12.20 -32.55
C MET A 1 25.00 11.28 -31.37
N VAL A 2 24.97 11.85 -30.16
CA VAL A 2 24.65 11.10 -28.95
C VAL A 2 23.13 10.98 -28.90
N LEU A 3 22.62 9.75 -28.94
CA LEU A 3 21.20 9.49 -28.75
C LEU A 3 20.82 9.92 -27.32
N PRO A 4 19.79 10.75 -27.12
CA PRO A 4 19.36 11.12 -25.78
C PRO A 4 18.79 9.89 -25.06
N ASP A 5 19.23 9.69 -23.82
CA ASP A 5 18.79 8.62 -22.91
C ASP A 5 17.26 8.61 -22.74
N ILE A 6 16.60 7.62 -23.35
CA ILE A 6 15.15 7.34 -23.21
C ILE A 6 14.89 6.61 -21.88
N LYS A 7 15.41 7.14 -20.76
CA LYS A 7 15.20 6.59 -19.40
C LYS A 7 14.39 7.48 -18.48
N LYS A 8 13.98 8.68 -18.91
CA LYS A 8 13.10 9.54 -18.11
C LYS A 8 11.63 9.23 -18.43
N GLY A 9 11.03 8.31 -17.67
CA GLY A 9 9.57 8.08 -17.76
C GLY A 9 9.02 6.73 -17.33
N LYS A 10 9.73 5.93 -16.53
CA LYS A 10 9.26 4.57 -16.19
C LYS A 10 8.48 4.42 -14.88
N ASP A 11 8.47 5.43 -14.03
CA ASP A 11 7.76 5.34 -12.75
C ASP A 11 6.33 5.87 -12.93
N MET A 12 5.38 4.94 -12.84
CA MET A 12 3.95 5.21 -12.87
C MET A 12 3.46 5.47 -11.44
N ILE A 13 2.65 6.51 -11.28
CA ILE A 13 2.09 6.93 -10.01
C ILE A 13 0.59 6.72 -10.08
N ASN A 14 0.04 6.08 -9.06
CA ASN A 14 -1.39 5.87 -8.95
C ASN A 14 -2.02 7.08 -8.23
N ILE A 15 -3.11 7.58 -8.80
CA ILE A 15 -3.92 8.67 -8.27
C ILE A 15 -5.09 8.02 -7.51
N LEU A 16 -5.10 8.22 -6.20
CA LEU A 16 -6.16 7.70 -5.33
C LEU A 16 -7.45 8.52 -5.52
N PRO A 17 -8.62 7.96 -5.20
CA PRO A 17 -9.86 8.72 -5.22
C PRO A 17 -9.82 9.84 -4.16
N PHE A 18 -10.10 11.06 -4.60
CA PHE A 18 -10.28 12.22 -3.74
C PHE A 18 -11.35 13.14 -4.34
N GLU A 19 -11.86 14.07 -3.54
CA GLU A 19 -12.74 15.13 -3.99
C GLU A 19 -12.17 16.51 -3.65
N ILE A 20 -12.51 17.49 -4.49
CA ILE A 20 -12.26 18.90 -4.24
C ILE A 20 -13.57 19.66 -4.32
N ILE A 21 -13.91 20.38 -3.26
CA ILE A 21 -15.12 21.20 -3.20
C ILE A 21 -14.70 22.65 -3.12
N SER A 22 -15.16 23.45 -4.09
CA SER A 22 -14.84 24.88 -4.17
C SER A 22 -16.07 25.74 -3.95
N ARG A 23 -15.94 26.78 -3.13
CA ARG A 23 -16.92 27.85 -2.98
C ARG A 23 -16.21 29.20 -2.95
N ASN A 24 -16.46 30.02 -3.97
CA ASN A 24 -15.74 31.27 -4.19
C ASN A 24 -14.22 31.03 -4.24
N THR A 25 -13.46 31.63 -3.32
CA THR A 25 -12.00 31.49 -3.21
C THR A 25 -11.57 30.38 -2.24
N LYS A 26 -12.51 29.66 -1.61
CA LYS A 26 -12.21 28.57 -0.68
C LYS A 26 -12.30 27.24 -1.40
N THR A 27 -11.28 26.40 -1.21
CA THR A 27 -11.22 25.04 -1.74
C THR A 27 -10.91 24.08 -0.60
N LEU A 28 -11.68 23.01 -0.48
CA LEU A 28 -11.46 21.92 0.47
C LEU A 28 -11.10 20.65 -0.30
N LEU A 29 -9.97 20.04 0.02
CA LEU A 29 -9.59 18.70 -0.42
C LEU A 29 -10.09 17.66 0.58
N ILE A 30 -10.72 16.59 0.09
CA ILE A 30 -11.14 15.44 0.90
C ILE A 30 -10.57 14.17 0.25
N THR A 31 -9.77 13.42 1.00
CA THR A 31 -9.23 12.11 0.61
C THR A 31 -9.74 11.05 1.59
N TYR A 32 -9.33 9.80 1.39
CA TYR A 32 -9.68 8.70 2.32
C TYR A 32 -9.09 8.86 3.74
N ILE A 33 -8.06 9.70 3.92
CA ILE A 33 -7.37 9.91 5.21
C ILE A 33 -7.28 11.37 5.65
N SER A 34 -7.68 12.34 4.83
CA SER A 34 -7.44 13.76 5.11
C SER A 34 -8.55 14.68 4.63
N SER A 35 -8.71 15.80 5.34
CA SER A 35 -9.51 16.95 4.90
C SER A 35 -8.66 18.20 5.07
N VAL A 36 -8.35 18.89 3.98
CA VAL A 36 -7.33 19.96 3.95
C VAL A 36 -7.87 21.21 3.25
N ASP A 37 -7.77 22.35 3.92
CA ASP A 37 -8.04 23.65 3.31
C ASP A 37 -6.93 24.01 2.31
N ILE A 38 -7.31 24.12 1.03
CA ILE A 38 -6.39 24.48 -0.06
C ILE A 38 -6.50 25.99 -0.33
N THR A 39 -5.48 26.72 0.09
CA THR A 39 -5.38 28.18 -0.09
C THR A 39 -4.42 28.58 -1.21
N HIS A 40 -3.50 27.70 -1.61
CA HIS A 40 -2.55 27.96 -2.69
C HIS A 40 -3.16 27.64 -4.05
N GLU A 41 -3.30 28.65 -4.92
CA GLU A 41 -3.95 28.50 -6.24
C GLU A 41 -3.22 27.51 -7.14
N GLY A 42 -1.89 27.43 -7.05
CA GLY A 42 -1.11 26.42 -7.77
C GLY A 42 -1.50 24.99 -7.36
N MET A 43 -1.73 24.74 -6.06
CA MET A 43 -2.06 23.40 -5.58
C MET A 43 -3.49 23.02 -5.98
N LYS A 44 -4.40 24.00 -5.97
CA LYS A 44 -5.75 23.82 -6.50
C LYS A 44 -5.72 23.33 -7.96
N LYS A 45 -4.92 23.97 -8.83
CA LYS A 45 -4.77 23.56 -10.25
C LYS A 45 -4.19 22.16 -10.40
N VAL A 46 -3.19 21.81 -9.59
CA VAL A 46 -2.62 20.45 -9.55
C VAL A 46 -3.72 19.44 -9.23
N LEU A 47 -4.49 19.68 -8.16
CA LEU A 47 -5.58 18.79 -7.73
C LEU A 47 -6.71 18.69 -8.76
N GLU A 48 -7.13 19.78 -9.38
CA GLU A 48 -8.13 19.78 -10.46
C GLU A 48 -7.66 18.94 -11.66
N SER A 49 -6.40 19.11 -12.06
CA SER A 49 -5.77 18.32 -13.12
C SER A 49 -5.72 16.84 -12.76
N LEU A 50 -5.27 16.49 -11.54
CA LEU A 50 -5.21 15.11 -11.08
C LEU A 50 -6.61 14.48 -10.97
N ARG A 51 -7.63 15.22 -10.52
CA ARG A 51 -9.02 14.72 -10.44
C ARG A 51 -9.58 14.34 -11.80
N SER A 52 -9.19 15.07 -12.84
CA SER A 52 -9.57 14.78 -14.23
C SER A 52 -8.82 13.60 -14.85
N LYS A 53 -7.66 13.23 -14.29
CA LYS A 53 -6.86 12.09 -14.73
C LYS A 53 -7.38 10.82 -14.05
N GLN A 54 -7.87 9.88 -14.84
CA GLN A 54 -8.49 8.64 -14.36
C GLN A 54 -7.45 7.66 -13.81
N GLY A 55 -6.97 7.89 -12.58
CA GLY A 55 -6.27 6.91 -11.75
C GLY A 55 -4.76 6.78 -11.96
N ILE A 56 -4.17 7.28 -13.06
CA ILE A 56 -2.73 7.10 -13.31
C ILE A 56 -2.10 8.36 -13.90
N ILE A 57 -0.86 8.66 -13.47
CA ILE A 57 0.01 9.68 -14.04
C ILE A 57 1.47 9.19 -14.04
N SER A 58 2.25 9.56 -15.07
CA SER A 58 3.70 9.31 -15.04
C SER A 58 4.41 10.34 -14.18
N GLU A 59 5.52 9.96 -13.55
CA GLU A 59 6.30 10.89 -12.72
C GLU A 59 6.75 12.14 -13.49
N TYR A 60 7.09 12.01 -14.77
CA TYR A 60 7.43 13.14 -15.64
C TYR A 60 6.27 14.15 -15.79
N LEU A 61 5.03 13.64 -15.98
CA LEU A 61 3.86 14.52 -16.12
C LEU A 61 3.48 15.17 -14.80
N LEU A 62 3.67 14.47 -13.67
CA LEU A 62 3.47 15.05 -12.35
C LEU A 62 4.48 16.17 -12.08
N ASP A 63 5.77 15.95 -12.37
CA ASP A 63 6.81 16.97 -12.23
C ASP A 63 6.52 18.22 -13.05
N LYS A 64 6.09 18.03 -14.30
CA LYS A 64 5.71 19.14 -15.20
C LYS A 64 4.51 19.92 -14.66
N LEU A 65 3.51 19.21 -14.12
CA LEU A 65 2.32 19.84 -13.53
C LEU A 65 2.66 20.67 -12.29
N LEU A 66 3.59 20.19 -11.46
CA LEU A 66 4.09 20.91 -10.28
C LEU A 66 4.90 22.16 -10.69
N ASP A 67 5.78 22.02 -11.68
CA ASP A 67 6.57 23.15 -12.24
C ASP A 67 5.66 24.25 -12.81
N GLU A 68 4.67 23.89 -13.63
CA GLU A 68 3.71 24.83 -14.21
C GLU A 68 2.84 25.53 -13.15
N SER A 69 2.70 24.91 -11.97
CA SER A 69 1.91 25.43 -10.85
C SER A 69 2.75 26.17 -9.80
N LEU A 70 4.04 26.40 -10.08
CA LEU A 70 5.00 27.09 -9.19
C LEU A 70 5.11 26.42 -7.81
N ILE A 71 5.06 25.08 -7.78
CA ILE A 71 5.21 24.29 -6.56
C ILE A 71 6.53 23.53 -6.61
N ASP A 72 7.29 23.61 -5.53
CA ASP A 72 8.48 22.80 -5.34
C ASP A 72 8.14 21.29 -5.45
N LYS A 73 8.86 20.54 -6.27
CA LYS A 73 8.51 19.17 -6.63
C LYS A 73 8.50 18.24 -5.43
N ASP A 74 9.52 18.35 -4.57
CA ASP A 74 9.70 17.46 -3.44
C ASP A 74 8.60 17.72 -2.41
N LYS A 75 8.35 18.98 -2.05
CA LYS A 75 7.25 19.36 -1.15
C LYS A 75 5.87 19.04 -1.73
N GLY A 76 5.69 19.22 -3.03
CA GLY A 76 4.45 18.91 -3.73
C GLY A 76 4.14 17.42 -3.69
N LYS A 77 5.11 16.57 -4.02
CA LYS A 77 4.97 15.11 -3.96
C LYS A 77 4.77 14.63 -2.52
N GLU A 78 5.55 15.13 -1.57
CA GLU A 78 5.41 14.81 -0.15
C GLU A 78 3.99 15.12 0.35
N PHE A 79 3.45 16.30 0.02
CA PHE A 79 2.08 16.67 0.34
C PHE A 79 1.06 15.71 -0.28
N LEU A 80 1.17 15.43 -1.59
CA LEU A 80 0.22 14.57 -2.30
C LEU A 80 0.24 13.12 -1.78
N ILE A 81 1.42 12.60 -1.38
CA ILE A 81 1.56 11.26 -0.78
C ILE A 81 0.98 11.27 0.63
N THR A 82 1.40 12.21 1.47
CA THR A 82 1.02 12.27 2.89
C THR A 82 -0.48 12.48 3.08
N THR A 83 -1.11 13.26 2.21
CA THR A 83 -2.56 13.50 2.25
C THR A 83 -3.38 12.41 1.55
N GLY A 84 -2.75 11.42 0.92
CA GLY A 84 -3.45 10.31 0.29
C GLY A 84 -4.10 10.66 -1.06
N VAL A 85 -3.53 11.60 -1.81
CA VAL A 85 -3.95 11.92 -3.19
C VAL A 85 -3.29 11.00 -4.20
N ILE A 86 -2.03 10.63 -3.96
CA ILE A 86 -1.28 9.70 -4.81
C ILE A 86 -0.55 8.66 -3.95
N ASN A 87 -0.22 7.53 -4.55
CA ASN A 87 0.81 6.65 -4.01
C ASN A 87 1.78 6.20 -5.12
N LYS A 88 3.05 6.02 -4.74
CA LYS A 88 4.10 5.55 -5.65
C LYS A 88 4.26 4.05 -5.46
N THR A 89 3.90 3.28 -6.48
CA THR A 89 4.11 1.83 -6.50
C THR A 89 5.29 1.47 -7.39
N LYS A 90 5.85 0.28 -7.18
CA LYS A 90 6.90 -0.26 -8.05
C LYS A 90 6.28 -1.00 -9.24
N THR A 91 7.01 -1.05 -10.35
CA THR A 91 6.68 -1.91 -11.50
C THR A 91 7.12 -3.37 -11.30
N SER A 92 8.04 -3.60 -10.36
CA SER A 92 8.40 -4.92 -9.85
C SER A 92 7.30 -5.47 -8.93
N PRO A 93 7.31 -6.79 -8.63
CA PRO A 93 6.43 -7.35 -7.59
C PRO A 93 6.49 -6.53 -6.30
N LEU A 94 5.32 -6.25 -5.72
CA LEU A 94 5.19 -5.52 -4.45
C LEU A 94 5.88 -6.26 -3.31
N TRP A 95 5.73 -7.60 -3.30
CA TRP A 95 6.30 -8.48 -2.29
C TRP A 95 7.30 -9.43 -2.93
N VAL A 96 8.51 -9.45 -2.38
CA VAL A 96 9.62 -10.30 -2.85
C VAL A 96 9.41 -11.74 -2.39
N ASN A 97 8.79 -11.93 -1.23
CA ASN A 97 8.46 -13.22 -0.66
C ASN A 97 7.24 -13.12 0.26
N SER A 98 6.79 -14.26 0.77
CA SER A 98 5.75 -14.37 1.80
C SER A 98 6.27 -15.11 3.04
N VAL A 99 5.67 -14.83 4.18
CA VAL A 99 5.81 -15.64 5.41
C VAL A 99 4.43 -16.09 5.87
N ILE A 100 4.34 -17.30 6.40
CA ILE A 100 3.13 -17.81 7.04
C ILE A 100 3.35 -17.81 8.55
N ILE A 101 2.54 -17.05 9.27
CA ILE A 101 2.48 -17.06 10.74
C ILE A 101 1.19 -17.79 11.11
N SER A 102 1.29 -18.85 11.92
CA SER A 102 0.15 -19.72 12.21
C SER A 102 0.15 -20.29 13.62
N ASP A 103 -1.03 -20.59 14.16
CA ASP A 103 -1.19 -21.40 15.38
C ASP A 103 -1.08 -22.91 15.11
N VAL A 104 -1.10 -23.30 13.83
CA VAL A 104 -0.88 -24.67 13.34
C VAL A 104 0.23 -24.71 12.28
N PRO A 105 1.47 -24.29 12.60
CA PRO A 105 2.56 -24.17 11.62
C PRO A 105 2.94 -25.52 10.98
N HIS A 106 2.72 -26.63 11.69
CA HIS A 106 2.99 -27.98 11.21
C HIS A 106 2.23 -28.34 9.93
N LEU A 107 1.04 -27.77 9.71
CA LEU A 107 0.25 -27.92 8.48
C LEU A 107 1.04 -27.47 7.24
N PHE A 108 1.91 -26.48 7.39
CA PHE A 108 2.68 -25.87 6.29
C PHE A 108 4.14 -26.35 6.25
N SER A 109 4.49 -27.40 6.99
CA SER A 109 5.86 -27.92 7.11
C SER A 109 6.57 -28.15 5.76
N ASN A 110 5.84 -28.62 4.74
CA ASN A 110 6.37 -28.88 3.40
C ASN A 110 6.03 -27.78 2.37
N ALA A 111 5.22 -26.79 2.74
CA ALA A 111 4.65 -25.80 1.81
C ALA A 111 5.75 -25.00 1.09
N ARG A 112 6.83 -24.65 1.80
CA ARG A 112 7.95 -23.86 1.24
C ARG A 112 8.64 -24.54 0.08
N GLU A 113 8.75 -25.87 0.09
CA GLU A 113 9.38 -26.61 -1.01
C GLU A 113 8.35 -26.97 -2.10
N GLN A 114 7.14 -27.38 -1.70
CA GLN A 114 6.09 -27.73 -2.64
C GLN A 114 5.69 -26.55 -3.52
N TRP A 115 5.48 -25.38 -2.95
CA TRP A 115 4.92 -24.24 -3.68
C TRP A 115 5.93 -23.51 -4.58
N LYS A 116 7.23 -23.89 -4.53
CA LYS A 116 8.23 -23.38 -5.49
C LYS A 116 7.89 -23.77 -6.93
N SER A 117 7.35 -24.97 -7.16
CA SER A 117 6.92 -25.38 -8.49
C SER A 117 5.77 -24.55 -9.03
N ASP A 118 4.98 -23.96 -8.13
CA ASP A 118 3.85 -23.08 -8.46
C ASP A 118 4.28 -21.61 -8.58
N GLY A 119 5.58 -21.32 -8.46
CA GLY A 119 6.12 -19.97 -8.49
C GLY A 119 5.80 -19.13 -7.24
N VAL A 120 5.40 -19.76 -6.14
CA VAL A 120 5.09 -19.10 -4.86
C VAL A 120 6.26 -19.30 -3.89
N PHE A 121 6.86 -18.19 -3.47
CA PHE A 121 8.03 -18.21 -2.58
C PHE A 121 7.64 -17.84 -1.14
N VAL A 122 7.39 -18.87 -0.33
CA VAL A 122 7.24 -18.72 1.13
C VAL A 122 8.59 -18.93 1.80
N SER A 123 9.14 -17.88 2.42
CA SER A 123 10.48 -17.93 3.02
C SER A 123 10.48 -18.66 4.36
N HIS A 124 9.49 -18.40 5.21
CA HIS A 124 9.41 -18.94 6.57
C HIS A 124 7.98 -19.34 6.95
N ILE A 125 7.90 -20.40 7.76
CA ILE A 125 6.70 -20.79 8.52
C ILE A 125 7.02 -20.53 9.98
N ILE A 126 6.18 -19.76 10.66
CA ILE A 126 6.46 -19.22 12.00
C ILE A 126 5.28 -19.57 12.91
N ASP A 127 5.58 -20.04 14.12
CA ASP A 127 4.55 -20.26 15.14
C ASP A 127 4.13 -18.91 15.72
N ILE A 128 2.82 -18.67 15.83
CA ILE A 128 2.29 -17.43 16.44
C ILE A 128 2.71 -17.26 17.92
N LYS A 129 3.12 -18.35 18.58
CA LYS A 129 3.62 -18.36 19.96
C LYS A 129 5.09 -17.93 20.08
N ASP A 130 5.80 -17.77 18.96
CA ASP A 130 7.19 -17.32 18.99
C ASP A 130 7.27 -15.87 19.47
N ASN A 131 8.05 -15.63 20.52
CA ASN A 131 8.18 -14.30 21.13
C ASN A 131 8.85 -13.28 20.18
N ASN A 132 9.81 -13.73 19.37
CA ASN A 132 10.68 -12.87 18.56
C ASN A 132 10.55 -13.14 17.06
N ILE A 133 9.34 -12.99 16.53
CA ILE A 133 9.09 -13.01 15.08
C ILE A 133 9.77 -11.81 14.42
N ASN A 134 10.61 -12.07 13.41
CA ASN A 134 11.23 -11.05 12.56
C ASN A 134 10.79 -11.28 11.10
N VAL A 135 10.49 -10.19 10.39
CA VAL A 135 10.04 -10.23 8.99
C VAL A 135 10.81 -9.17 8.21
N SER A 136 11.29 -9.53 7.02
CA SER A 136 12.00 -8.63 6.11
C SER A 136 11.07 -7.59 5.47
N ASP A 137 11.65 -6.52 4.95
CA ASP A 137 10.94 -5.54 4.12
C ASP A 137 10.31 -6.20 2.88
N SER A 138 9.30 -5.56 2.30
CA SER A 138 8.61 -5.99 1.07
C SER A 138 8.16 -7.47 1.13
N THR A 139 7.55 -7.86 2.26
CA THR A 139 7.10 -9.22 2.53
C THR A 139 5.60 -9.24 2.76
N LEU A 140 4.90 -10.21 2.16
CA LEU A 140 3.50 -10.49 2.45
C LEU A 140 3.43 -11.40 3.70
N ILE A 141 2.74 -10.95 4.74
CA ILE A 141 2.49 -11.73 5.96
C ILE A 141 1.12 -12.40 5.84
N TRP A 142 1.11 -13.72 5.69
CA TRP A 142 -0.10 -14.51 5.81
C TRP A 142 -0.26 -14.98 7.26
N LEU A 143 -1.24 -14.42 7.97
CA LEU A 143 -1.66 -14.88 9.29
C LEU A 143 -2.80 -15.89 9.17
N HIS A 144 -2.51 -17.17 9.40
CA HIS A 144 -3.51 -18.25 9.37
C HIS A 144 -3.84 -18.69 10.79
N LEU A 145 -5.11 -18.72 11.17
CA LEU A 145 -5.54 -19.09 12.52
C LEU A 145 -6.70 -20.08 12.49
N GLU A 146 -6.49 -21.28 13.05
CA GLU A 146 -7.60 -22.17 13.39
C GLU A 146 -8.37 -21.62 14.61
N ASN A 147 -7.65 -21.12 15.61
CA ASN A 147 -8.22 -20.55 16.83
C ASN A 147 -8.19 -19.02 16.76
N TYR A 148 -9.18 -18.46 16.07
CA TYR A 148 -9.26 -17.01 15.87
C TYR A 148 -9.41 -16.23 17.18
N HIS A 149 -8.59 -15.19 17.32
CA HIS A 149 -8.78 -14.13 18.31
C HIS A 149 -8.28 -12.79 17.75
N SER A 150 -9.12 -11.76 17.83
CA SER A 150 -8.85 -10.43 17.26
C SER A 150 -7.53 -9.81 17.75
N ASP A 151 -7.22 -9.94 19.04
CA ASP A 151 -5.96 -9.44 19.62
C ASP A 151 -4.70 -10.04 18.98
N ILE A 152 -4.76 -11.26 18.42
CA ILE A 152 -3.63 -11.85 17.69
C ILE A 152 -3.36 -11.01 16.43
N VAL A 153 -4.40 -10.71 15.66
CA VAL A 153 -4.31 -9.87 14.46
C VAL A 153 -3.77 -8.48 14.83
N LYS A 154 -4.32 -7.87 15.89
CA LYS A 154 -3.89 -6.56 16.36
C LYS A 154 -2.41 -6.54 16.74
N ARG A 155 -1.92 -7.55 17.47
CA ARG A 155 -0.50 -7.65 17.84
C ARG A 155 0.41 -7.77 16.62
N ILE A 156 0.02 -8.55 15.60
CA ILE A 156 0.79 -8.71 14.37
C ILE A 156 0.83 -7.40 13.58
N TYR A 157 -0.30 -6.69 13.45
CA TYR A 157 -0.31 -5.36 12.81
C TYR A 157 0.59 -4.39 13.57
N SER A 158 0.38 -4.20 14.88
CA SER A 158 1.19 -3.27 15.69
C SER A 158 2.70 -3.57 15.64
N LYS A 159 3.09 -4.83 15.40
CA LYS A 159 4.50 -5.21 15.32
C LYS A 159 5.14 -4.93 13.97
N PHE A 160 4.39 -5.00 12.87
CA PHE A 160 4.97 -4.99 11.52
C PHE A 160 4.42 -3.93 10.59
N GLU A 161 3.37 -3.19 10.93
CA GLU A 161 2.73 -2.20 10.04
C GLU A 161 3.70 -1.10 9.57
N SER A 162 4.73 -0.80 10.37
CA SER A 162 5.80 0.14 10.02
C SER A 162 6.92 -0.46 9.14
N ASN A 163 6.89 -1.77 8.83
CA ASN A 163 7.91 -2.38 8.00
C ASN A 163 7.71 -1.95 6.52
N PRO A 164 8.76 -1.42 5.84
CA PRO A 164 8.64 -0.94 4.47
C PRO A 164 8.07 -1.98 3.50
N GLY A 165 7.01 -1.64 2.76
CA GLY A 165 6.43 -2.53 1.74
C GLY A 165 5.70 -3.76 2.29
N VAL A 166 5.39 -3.80 3.59
CA VAL A 166 4.64 -4.92 4.18
C VAL A 166 3.19 -4.95 3.67
N ALA A 167 2.63 -6.15 3.61
CA ALA A 167 1.19 -6.32 3.56
C ALA A 167 0.78 -7.54 4.36
N PHE A 168 -0.51 -7.63 4.66
CA PHE A 168 -1.08 -8.66 5.50
C PHE A 168 -2.28 -9.29 4.82
N ILE A 169 -2.43 -10.58 5.00
CA ILE A 169 -3.64 -11.33 4.64
C ILE A 169 -3.96 -12.29 5.78
N GLN A 170 -5.23 -12.36 6.17
CA GLN A 170 -5.70 -13.21 7.26
C GLN A 170 -6.51 -14.35 6.69
N SER A 171 -6.37 -15.54 7.25
CA SER A 171 -7.35 -16.59 7.06
C SER A 171 -7.69 -17.31 8.36
N TYR A 172 -8.98 -17.57 8.55
CA TYR A 172 -9.52 -18.10 9.79
C TYR A 172 -10.88 -18.76 9.55
N TYR A 173 -11.36 -19.49 10.54
CA TYR A 173 -12.65 -20.16 10.48
C TYR A 173 -13.73 -19.36 11.22
N LEU A 174 -14.88 -19.19 10.57
CA LEU A 174 -16.10 -18.68 11.17
C LEU A 174 -17.19 -19.76 11.03
N LYS A 175 -17.38 -20.53 12.11
CA LYS A 175 -18.23 -21.73 12.12
C LYS A 175 -17.79 -22.71 11.02
N GLU A 176 -18.66 -23.05 10.08
CA GLU A 176 -18.41 -23.95 8.95
C GLU A 176 -17.64 -23.30 7.79
N SER A 177 -17.42 -21.98 7.82
CA SER A 177 -16.77 -21.25 6.74
C SER A 177 -15.29 -21.03 7.00
N PHE A 178 -14.45 -21.38 6.02
CA PHE A 178 -13.08 -20.91 5.96
C PHE A 178 -13.03 -19.59 5.19
N ARG A 179 -12.58 -18.53 5.85
CA ARG A 179 -12.53 -17.18 5.30
C ARG A 179 -11.08 -16.77 5.06
N ILE A 180 -10.85 -16.12 3.92
CA ILE A 180 -9.61 -15.39 3.62
C ILE A 180 -10.00 -13.93 3.38
N ASP A 181 -9.41 -13.01 4.12
CA ASP A 181 -9.67 -11.58 3.96
C ASP A 181 -8.99 -11.00 2.72
N GLY A 182 -9.37 -9.77 2.36
CA GLY A 182 -8.62 -8.98 1.39
C GLY A 182 -7.22 -8.64 1.91
N VAL A 183 -6.31 -8.28 1.01
CA VAL A 183 -4.95 -7.89 1.38
C VAL A 183 -4.97 -6.47 1.97
N TYR A 184 -4.50 -6.36 3.21
CA TYR A 184 -4.24 -5.10 3.88
C TYR A 184 -2.80 -4.64 3.60
N SER A 185 -2.64 -3.47 3.00
CA SER A 185 -1.33 -2.86 2.75
C SER A 185 -1.36 -1.39 3.16
N PRO A 186 -0.60 -0.99 4.19
CA PRO A 186 -0.51 0.40 4.61
C PRO A 186 -0.08 1.33 3.47
N ASP A 187 0.97 0.95 2.73
CA ASP A 187 1.50 1.72 1.59
C ASP A 187 0.47 1.93 0.47
N LEU A 188 -0.49 1.01 0.32
CA LEU A 188 -1.53 1.08 -0.70
C LEU A 188 -2.86 1.63 -0.17
N GLY A 189 -3.01 1.80 1.15
CA GLY A 189 -4.25 2.27 1.76
C GLY A 189 -5.43 1.31 1.59
N THR A 190 -5.19 0.00 1.47
CA THR A 190 -6.28 -0.99 1.33
C THR A 190 -6.93 -1.31 2.68
N PRO A 191 -8.19 -1.79 2.71
CA PRO A 191 -8.88 -2.12 3.96
C PRO A 191 -8.17 -3.19 4.78
N CYS A 192 -8.26 -3.09 6.11
CA CYS A 192 -7.70 -4.07 7.04
C CYS A 192 -8.74 -5.09 7.54
N HIS A 193 -8.28 -6.09 8.28
CA HIS A 193 -9.15 -7.10 8.91
C HIS A 193 -10.30 -6.47 9.71
N PHE A 194 -10.03 -5.41 10.47
CA PHE A 194 -11.01 -4.72 11.32
C PHE A 194 -11.94 -3.78 10.55
N CYS A 195 -11.74 -3.60 9.23
CA CYS A 195 -12.68 -2.88 8.38
C CYS A 195 -13.87 -3.74 7.94
N HIS A 196 -13.78 -5.08 8.09
CA HIS A 196 -14.88 -6.00 7.85
C HIS A 196 -15.76 -6.15 9.09
#